data_AF-A0AAD8WG43-F1
#
_entry.id   AF-A0AAD8WG43-F1
#
_cell.length_a   1.000
_cell.length_b   1.000
_cell.length_c   1.000
_cell.angle_alpha   90.00
_cell.angle_beta   90.00
_cell.angle_gamma   90.00
#
_symmetry.space_group_name_H-M   'P 1'
#
loop_
_entity.id
_entity.type
_entity.pdbx_description
1 polymer ?
#
loop_
_entity_poly.entity_id
_entity_poly.type
_entity_poly.pdbx_seq_one_letter_code
_entity_poly.pdbx_strand_id
1 'polypeptide(L)'
;MAAPTSFSGEVWAELRLADARDVPHIYSLIHQMAEFELLTDLFAATHDLLHSTLFPTPQPAPFASFTALVLDLSPSPVSASADTIGSLRLDLSASPLADPEAAAFPSPRGAGRVTAGFVICFPNYSSFLAKPGLYVEDIFVRAPWRHRGLGRMMLSAVAGRAAEIGMGRVEWCVLDWNQNAIDFYEGMGAEVFTKWRICRLTGPALDKYKGAGSASQEEHHAGKAE
;
A
#
# COMPACT_ATOMS: atom_id res chain seq x y z
N MET A 1 -1.08 -21.64 20.96
CA MET A 1 -0.60 -20.31 20.57
C MET A 1 0.87 -20.21 20.94
N ALA A 2 1.73 -19.74 20.03
CA ALA A 2 3.12 -19.44 20.37
C ALA A 2 3.15 -18.29 21.40
N ALA A 3 4.18 -18.27 22.27
CA ALA A 3 4.35 -17.16 23.20
C ALA A 3 4.61 -15.85 22.43
N PRO A 4 4.07 -14.70 22.87
CA PRO A 4 4.32 -13.42 22.20
C PRO A 4 5.81 -13.08 22.20
N THR A 5 6.32 -12.62 21.07
CA THR A 5 7.70 -12.11 20.99
C THR A 5 7.74 -10.73 21.63
N SER A 6 8.61 -10.55 22.62
CA SER A 6 8.79 -9.27 23.30
C SER A 6 9.93 -8.48 22.69
N PHE A 7 9.69 -7.21 22.42
CA PHE A 7 10.65 -6.23 21.92
C PHE A 7 10.92 -5.21 23.02
N SER A 8 12.19 -4.88 23.25
CA SER A 8 12.62 -3.94 24.28
C SER A 8 13.91 -3.25 23.86
N GLY A 9 14.22 -2.10 24.46
CA GLY A 9 15.39 -1.32 24.08
C GLY A 9 15.24 -0.69 22.71
N GLU A 10 16.35 -0.56 21.97
CA GLU A 10 16.31 0.00 20.62
C GLU A 10 15.75 -1.03 19.61
N VAL A 11 14.85 -0.57 18.76
CA VAL A 11 14.33 -1.32 17.60
C VAL A 11 14.52 -0.49 16.35
N TRP A 12 15.08 -1.11 15.31
CA TRP A 12 15.38 -0.46 14.04
C TRP A 12 14.29 -0.81 13.03
N ALA A 13 13.53 0.19 12.63
CA ALA A 13 12.55 0.09 11.58
C ALA A 13 13.17 0.45 10.23
N GLU A 14 12.94 -0.41 9.25
CA GLU A 14 13.36 -0.24 7.87
C GLU A 14 12.15 -0.38 6.95
N LEU A 15 11.88 0.64 6.15
CA LEU A 15 10.99 0.54 5.00
C LEU A 15 11.85 0.27 3.77
N ARG A 16 11.60 -0.85 3.10
CA ARG A 16 12.36 -1.27 1.92
C ARG A 16 11.43 -1.66 0.77
N LEU A 17 11.97 -1.69 -0.45
CA LEU A 17 11.30 -2.35 -1.57
C LEU A 17 11.02 -3.81 -1.21
N ALA A 18 9.80 -4.24 -1.52
CA ALA A 18 9.41 -5.63 -1.44
C ALA A 18 10.00 -6.42 -2.61
N ASP A 19 10.16 -7.73 -2.42
CA ASP A 19 10.41 -8.68 -3.50
C ASP A 19 9.44 -9.86 -3.43
N ALA A 20 9.51 -10.77 -4.41
CA ALA A 20 8.57 -11.89 -4.53
C ALA A 20 8.49 -12.78 -3.27
N ARG A 21 9.53 -12.82 -2.42
CA ARG A 21 9.52 -13.59 -1.16
C ARG A 21 8.63 -12.96 -0.10
N ASP A 22 8.29 -11.68 -0.23
CA ASP A 22 7.41 -10.96 0.67
C ASP A 22 5.91 -11.23 0.40
N VAL A 23 5.56 -11.85 -0.73
CA VAL A 23 4.15 -12.08 -1.14
C VAL A 23 3.30 -12.72 -0.04
N PRO A 24 3.73 -13.78 0.68
CA PRO A 24 2.91 -14.37 1.75
C PRO A 24 2.64 -13.41 2.92
N HIS A 25 3.61 -12.54 3.23
CA HIS A 25 3.48 -11.56 4.29
C HIS A 25 2.59 -10.39 3.86
N ILE A 26 2.76 -9.90 2.63
CA ILE A 26 1.88 -8.87 2.05
C ILE A 26 0.44 -9.38 2.00
N TYR A 27 0.21 -10.61 1.52
CA TYR A 27 -1.10 -11.25 1.52
C TYR A 27 -1.74 -11.25 2.92
N SER A 28 -0.99 -11.72 3.92
CA SER A 28 -1.47 -11.82 5.29
C SER A 28 -1.76 -10.44 5.90
N LEU A 29 -0.94 -9.43 5.58
CA LEU A 29 -1.15 -8.05 6.02
C LEU A 29 -2.37 -7.40 5.36
N ILE A 30 -2.61 -7.63 4.07
CA ILE A 30 -3.83 -7.14 3.39
C ILE A 30 -5.06 -7.79 4.02
N HIS A 31 -5.00 -9.09 4.36
CA HIS A 31 -6.10 -9.75 5.07
C HIS A 31 -6.35 -9.12 6.45
N GLN A 32 -5.31 -8.90 7.26
CA GLN A 32 -5.44 -8.21 8.56
C GLN A 32 -6.00 -6.78 8.42
N MET A 33 -5.63 -6.07 7.36
CA MET A 33 -6.18 -4.76 7.05
C MET A 33 -7.67 -4.86 6.70
N ALA A 34 -8.07 -5.82 5.87
CA ALA A 34 -9.47 -6.08 5.55
C ALA A 34 -10.29 -6.45 6.80
N GLU A 35 -9.74 -7.23 7.74
CA GLU A 35 -10.36 -7.51 9.04
C GLU A 35 -10.54 -6.22 9.86
N PHE A 36 -9.49 -5.40 9.94
CA PHE A 36 -9.53 -4.13 10.67
C PHE A 36 -10.56 -3.15 10.10
N GLU A 37 -10.75 -3.14 8.78
CA GLU A 37 -11.70 -2.27 8.08
C GLU A 37 -13.10 -2.87 7.94
N LEU A 38 -13.33 -4.10 8.42
CA LEU A 38 -14.58 -4.86 8.25
C LEU A 38 -14.94 -5.08 6.77
N LEU A 39 -13.92 -5.32 5.93
CA LEU A 39 -14.01 -5.50 4.48
C LEU A 39 -13.56 -6.89 4.01
N THR A 40 -13.52 -7.89 4.89
CA THR A 40 -13.11 -9.26 4.54
C THR A 40 -13.97 -9.88 3.43
N ASP A 41 -15.24 -9.49 3.32
CA ASP A 41 -16.14 -9.96 2.26
C ASP A 41 -15.70 -9.51 0.85
N LEU A 42 -14.85 -8.48 0.76
CA LEU A 42 -14.26 -8.00 -0.50
C LEU A 42 -12.89 -8.62 -0.79
N PHE A 43 -12.31 -9.36 0.17
CA PHE A 43 -10.97 -9.91 0.04
C PHE A 43 -10.99 -11.14 -0.89
N ALA A 44 -10.57 -10.93 -2.14
CA ALA A 44 -10.47 -11.97 -3.15
C ALA A 44 -9.02 -12.19 -3.65
N ALA A 45 -8.05 -11.55 -3.00
CA ALA A 45 -6.64 -11.69 -3.36
C ALA A 45 -6.19 -13.15 -3.18
N THR A 46 -5.20 -13.57 -3.96
CA THR A 46 -4.47 -14.83 -3.77
C THR A 46 -2.98 -14.56 -3.87
N HIS A 47 -2.14 -15.48 -3.39
CA HIS A 47 -0.70 -15.37 -3.53
C HIS A 47 -0.27 -15.23 -5.01
N ASP A 48 -0.87 -16.01 -5.91
CA ASP A 48 -0.56 -15.97 -7.34
C ASP A 48 -0.98 -14.65 -8.00
N LEU A 49 -2.16 -14.12 -7.64
CA LEU A 49 -2.63 -12.83 -8.15
C LEU A 49 -1.74 -11.67 -7.68
N LEU A 50 -1.35 -11.67 -6.40
CA LEU A 50 -0.43 -10.67 -5.85
C LEU A 50 0.94 -10.79 -6.50
N HIS A 51 1.48 -12.00 -6.64
CA HIS A 51 2.78 -12.22 -7.27
C HIS A 51 2.79 -11.72 -8.71
N SER A 52 1.81 -12.13 -9.52
CA SER A 52 1.74 -11.75 -10.94
C SER A 52 1.54 -10.25 -11.17
N THR A 53 0.87 -9.56 -10.24
CA THR A 53 0.60 -8.11 -10.36
C THR A 53 1.72 -7.25 -9.80
N LEU A 54 2.25 -7.58 -8.62
CA LEU A 54 3.26 -6.78 -7.93
C LEU A 54 4.68 -7.10 -8.40
N PHE A 55 4.93 -8.33 -8.85
CA PHE A 55 6.24 -8.83 -9.23
C PHE A 55 6.27 -9.45 -10.65
N PRO A 56 5.80 -8.74 -11.69
CA PRO A 56 5.81 -9.27 -13.05
C PRO A 56 7.24 -9.44 -13.58
N THR A 57 7.41 -10.34 -14.55
CA THR A 57 8.70 -10.55 -15.23
C THR A 57 8.61 -10.15 -16.70
N PRO A 58 9.41 -9.20 -17.20
CA PRO A 58 10.46 -8.46 -16.48
C PRO A 58 9.90 -7.44 -15.47
N GLN A 59 10.62 -7.22 -14.36
CA GLN A 59 10.21 -6.28 -13.31
C GLN A 59 10.43 -4.83 -13.79
N PRO A 60 9.39 -3.98 -13.85
CA PRO A 60 9.55 -2.57 -14.15
C PRO A 60 10.25 -1.82 -13.02
N ALA A 61 10.74 -0.61 -13.32
CA ALA A 61 11.38 0.24 -12.32
C ALA A 61 10.38 0.60 -11.19
N PRO A 62 10.80 0.55 -9.92
CA PRO A 62 9.97 0.99 -8.79
C PRO A 62 9.46 2.42 -9.00
N PHE A 63 8.25 2.70 -8.52
CA PHE A 63 7.52 3.96 -8.63
C PHE A 63 7.12 4.35 -10.07
N ALA A 64 7.59 3.64 -11.10
CA ALA A 64 7.09 3.74 -12.48
C ALA A 64 6.04 2.65 -12.81
N SER A 65 5.76 1.75 -11.87
CA SER A 65 4.72 0.72 -11.91
C SER A 65 4.15 0.49 -10.51
N PHE A 66 3.27 -0.51 -10.36
CA PHE A 66 2.95 -1.05 -9.05
C PHE A 66 4.22 -1.33 -8.25
N THR A 67 4.24 -0.83 -7.02
CA THR A 67 5.38 -0.88 -6.11
C THR A 67 4.85 -1.24 -4.73
N ALA A 68 5.36 -2.34 -4.19
CA ALA A 68 5.14 -2.73 -2.82
C ALA A 68 6.37 -2.40 -1.97
N LEU A 69 6.14 -1.84 -0.79
CA LEU A 69 7.14 -1.62 0.25
C LEU A 69 6.78 -2.45 1.48
N VAL A 70 7.79 -2.98 2.15
CA VAL A 70 7.62 -3.73 3.41
C VAL A 70 8.32 -2.98 4.54
N LEU A 71 7.63 -2.86 5.66
CA LEU A 71 8.18 -2.38 6.92
C LEU A 71 8.71 -3.57 7.73
N ASP A 72 10.02 -3.66 7.86
CA ASP A 72 10.69 -4.63 8.72
C ASP A 72 11.18 -3.97 10.01
N LEU A 73 11.08 -4.71 11.11
CA LEU A 73 11.57 -4.31 12.42
C LEU A 73 12.64 -5.27 12.89
N SER A 74 13.77 -4.72 13.33
CA SER A 74 14.94 -5.48 13.77
C SER A 74 15.27 -5.15 15.22
N PRO A 75 15.56 -6.15 16.07
CA PRO A 75 16.12 -5.93 17.42
C PRO A 75 17.61 -5.57 17.40
N SER A 76 18.22 -5.54 16.22
CA SER A 76 19.64 -5.20 16.01
C SER A 76 19.77 -4.10 14.96
N PRO A 77 20.85 -3.29 14.99
CA PRO A 77 21.10 -2.27 13.98
C PRO A 77 21.02 -2.81 12.55
N VAL A 78 20.33 -2.05 11.69
CA VAL A 78 20.18 -2.35 10.27
C VAL A 78 21.01 -1.36 9.46
N SER A 79 21.95 -1.86 8.67
CA SER A 79 22.62 -1.05 7.64
C SER A 79 21.68 -0.87 6.46
N ALA A 80 21.49 0.37 6.02
CA ALA A 80 20.71 0.64 4.82
C ALA A 80 21.33 -0.03 3.59
N SER A 81 20.47 -0.63 2.77
CA SER A 81 20.80 -1.19 1.46
C SER A 81 20.21 -0.33 0.34
N ALA A 82 20.54 -0.65 -0.91
CA ALA A 82 20.07 0.12 -2.08
C ALA A 82 18.54 0.12 -2.24
N ASP A 83 17.84 -0.83 -1.61
CA ASP A 83 16.38 -0.96 -1.59
C ASP A 83 15.72 -0.30 -0.37
N THR A 84 16.49 0.26 0.57
CA THR A 84 15.95 1.00 1.72
C THR A 84 15.39 2.35 1.25
N ILE A 85 14.12 2.60 1.54
CA ILE A 85 13.39 3.83 1.20
C ILE A 85 13.25 4.76 2.40
N GLY A 86 13.20 4.20 3.62
CA GLY A 86 13.12 4.97 4.85
C GLY A 86 13.53 4.16 6.06
N SER A 87 13.88 4.85 7.14
CA SER A 87 14.23 4.22 8.41
C SER A 87 13.81 5.06 9.59
N LEU A 88 13.57 4.39 10.73
CA LEU A 88 13.27 5.03 12.00
C LEU A 88 13.84 4.18 13.14
N ARG A 89 14.42 4.82 14.15
CA ARG A 89 14.82 4.15 15.38
C ARG A 89 13.75 4.37 16.44
N LEU A 90 13.28 3.29 17.03
CA LEU A 90 12.34 3.29 18.14
C LEU A 90 13.09 2.98 19.43
N ASP A 91 12.77 3.71 20.50
CA ASP A 91 13.21 3.38 21.85
C ASP A 91 12.03 2.80 22.63
N LEU A 92 12.12 1.51 22.95
CA LEU A 92 11.15 0.75 23.73
C LEU A 92 11.67 0.41 25.13
N SER A 93 12.73 1.08 25.60
CA SER A 93 13.30 0.85 26.94
C SER A 93 12.29 1.12 28.06
N ALA A 94 11.53 2.22 27.96
CA ALA A 94 10.54 2.62 28.95
C ALA A 94 9.22 1.84 28.87
N SER A 95 8.89 1.30 27.70
CA SER A 95 7.64 0.56 27.46
C SER A 95 7.88 -0.57 26.46
N PRO A 96 8.39 -1.74 26.91
CA PRO A 96 8.52 -2.92 26.08
C PRO A 96 7.20 -3.28 25.39
N LEU A 97 7.31 -3.83 24.19
CA LEU A 97 6.18 -4.19 23.35
C LEU A 97 6.10 -5.70 23.22
N ALA A 98 4.91 -6.26 23.42
CA ALA A 98 4.63 -7.65 23.10
C ALA A 98 3.95 -7.70 21.72
N ASP A 99 4.53 -8.47 20.81
CA ASP A 99 3.95 -8.79 19.51
C ASP A 99 3.48 -10.26 19.54
N PRO A 100 2.17 -10.53 19.69
CA PRO A 100 1.64 -11.89 19.74
C PRO A 100 1.73 -12.64 18.40
N GLU A 101 1.90 -11.94 17.28
CA GLU A 101 1.90 -12.53 15.94
C GLU A 101 3.27 -12.49 15.28
N ALA A 102 4.31 -11.99 15.94
CA ALA A 102 5.66 -11.89 15.40
C ALA A 102 6.17 -13.19 14.75
N ALA A 103 5.87 -14.34 15.34
CA ALA A 103 6.26 -15.65 14.81
C ALA A 103 5.57 -16.01 13.48
N ALA A 104 4.41 -15.40 13.18
CA ALA A 104 3.70 -15.55 11.91
C ALA A 104 4.18 -14.57 10.83
N PHE A 105 4.98 -13.56 11.19
CA PHE A 105 5.51 -12.56 10.27
C PHE A 105 7.06 -12.46 10.27
N PRO A 106 7.80 -13.58 10.13
CA PRO A 106 9.26 -13.51 10.00
C PRO A 106 9.64 -12.82 8.69
N SER A 107 10.45 -11.77 8.76
CA SER A 107 10.90 -11.12 7.53
C SER A 107 11.76 -12.09 6.69
N PRO A 108 11.57 -12.16 5.36
CA PRO A 108 12.43 -12.94 4.46
C PRO A 108 13.90 -12.50 4.47
N ARG A 109 14.21 -11.31 5.03
CA ARG A 109 15.58 -10.83 5.24
C ARG A 109 16.29 -11.52 6.41
N GLY A 110 15.56 -12.29 7.22
CA GLY A 110 16.13 -13.07 8.33
C GLY A 110 16.63 -12.21 9.48
N ALA A 111 17.68 -12.69 10.18
CA ALA A 111 18.32 -11.97 11.29
C ALA A 111 17.38 -11.55 12.45
N GLY A 112 16.34 -12.34 12.72
CA GLY A 112 15.38 -12.04 13.78
C GLY A 112 14.45 -10.87 13.48
N ARG A 113 14.41 -10.40 12.23
CA ARG A 113 13.51 -9.34 11.79
C ARG A 113 12.09 -9.85 11.66
N VAL A 114 11.13 -8.95 11.92
CA VAL A 114 9.71 -9.21 11.70
C VAL A 114 9.13 -8.19 10.75
N THR A 115 8.22 -8.63 9.89
CA THR A 115 7.45 -7.77 9.01
C THR A 115 6.26 -7.20 9.80
N ALA A 116 6.17 -5.87 9.84
CA ALA A 116 5.24 -5.13 10.70
C ALA A 116 4.24 -4.28 9.94
N GLY A 117 4.38 -4.15 8.63
CA GLY A 117 3.50 -3.33 7.80
C GLY A 117 3.93 -3.32 6.34
N PHE A 118 3.13 -2.66 5.51
CA PHE A 118 3.38 -2.54 4.08
C PHE A 118 2.79 -1.25 3.50
N VAL A 119 3.25 -0.90 2.30
CA VAL A 119 2.63 0.11 1.44
C VAL A 119 2.49 -0.47 0.04
N ILE A 120 1.35 -0.25 -0.62
CA ILE A 120 1.21 -0.45 -2.07
C ILE A 120 0.91 0.90 -2.72
N CYS A 121 1.69 1.24 -3.74
CA CYS A 121 1.50 2.45 -4.53
C CYS A 121 1.76 2.20 -6.02
N PHE A 122 1.23 3.08 -6.86
CA PHE A 122 1.38 3.01 -8.31
C PHE A 122 1.32 4.42 -8.93
N PRO A 123 1.90 4.63 -10.13
CA PRO A 123 1.86 5.93 -10.76
C PRO A 123 0.45 6.32 -11.21
N ASN A 124 0.11 7.59 -11.01
CA ASN A 124 -1.05 8.23 -11.62
C ASN A 124 -0.62 9.45 -12.44
N TYR A 125 -1.58 10.20 -13.00
CA TYR A 125 -1.25 11.37 -13.81
C TYR A 125 -2.20 12.53 -13.52
N SER A 126 -1.64 13.75 -13.44
CA SER A 126 -2.41 14.99 -13.40
C SER A 126 -2.37 15.65 -14.76
N SER A 127 -3.53 15.75 -15.43
CA SER A 127 -3.66 16.52 -16.67
C SER A 127 -3.47 18.02 -16.46
N PHE A 128 -3.74 18.54 -15.26
CA PHE A 128 -3.60 19.96 -14.96
C PHE A 128 -2.15 20.36 -14.69
N LEU A 129 -1.37 19.49 -14.04
CA LEU A 129 0.07 19.72 -13.84
C LEU A 129 0.91 19.23 -15.02
N ALA A 130 0.31 18.45 -15.94
CA ALA A 130 0.99 17.69 -16.98
C ALA A 130 2.15 16.83 -16.44
N LYS A 131 1.98 16.25 -15.23
CA LYS A 131 3.00 15.49 -14.51
C LYS A 131 2.47 14.16 -13.99
N PRO A 132 3.31 13.11 -13.93
CA PRO A 132 3.00 11.92 -13.17
C PRO A 132 2.89 12.24 -11.67
N GLY A 133 2.16 11.41 -10.95
CA GLY A 133 2.08 11.38 -9.49
C GLY A 133 2.18 9.95 -8.98
N LEU A 134 2.06 9.76 -7.67
CA LEU A 134 1.81 8.45 -7.07
C LEU A 134 0.41 8.42 -6.46
N TYR A 135 -0.24 7.28 -6.60
CA TYR A 135 -1.40 6.93 -5.79
C TYR A 135 -0.98 5.86 -4.79
N VAL A 136 -1.21 6.10 -3.49
CA VAL A 136 -1.05 5.10 -2.44
C VAL A 136 -2.38 4.38 -2.28
N GLU A 137 -2.43 3.11 -2.67
CA GLU A 137 -3.63 2.27 -2.52
C GLU A 137 -3.80 1.91 -1.05
N ASP A 138 -2.76 1.32 -0.47
CA ASP A 138 -2.80 0.75 0.87
C ASP A 138 -1.59 1.20 1.67
N ILE A 139 -1.81 1.53 2.94
CA ILE A 139 -0.78 1.73 3.95
C ILE A 139 -1.26 1.13 5.27
N PHE A 140 -0.51 0.16 5.78
CA PHE A 140 -0.92 -0.55 6.98
C PHE A 140 0.26 -0.85 7.89
N VAL A 141 0.01 -0.70 9.20
CA VAL A 141 0.92 -1.12 10.27
C VAL A 141 0.14 -2.03 11.21
N ARG A 142 0.72 -3.18 11.54
CA ARG A 142 0.15 -4.15 12.47
C ARG A 142 -0.12 -3.52 13.84
N ALA A 143 -1.21 -3.94 14.48
CA ALA A 143 -1.76 -3.28 15.67
C ALA A 143 -0.76 -3.03 16.82
N PRO A 144 0.12 -3.99 17.22
CA PRO A 144 1.08 -3.76 18.31
C PRO A 144 2.00 -2.56 18.07
N TRP A 145 2.35 -2.30 16.80
CA TRP A 145 3.36 -1.34 16.38
C TRP A 145 2.82 0.07 16.08
N ARG A 146 1.49 0.26 16.13
CA ARG A 146 0.85 1.56 15.85
C ARG A 146 1.25 2.64 16.88
N HIS A 147 0.94 3.90 16.56
CA HIS A 147 1.21 5.09 17.41
C HIS A 147 2.69 5.33 17.75
N ARG A 148 3.61 4.82 16.92
CA ARG A 148 5.07 4.95 17.10
C ARG A 148 5.76 5.69 15.95
N GLY A 149 5.01 6.48 15.19
CA GLY A 149 5.53 7.23 14.05
C GLY A 149 5.80 6.41 12.78
N LEU A 150 5.57 5.09 12.79
CA LEU A 150 5.84 4.21 11.64
C LEU A 150 5.00 4.57 10.40
N GLY A 151 3.70 4.83 10.56
CA GLY A 151 2.85 5.28 9.45
C GLY A 151 3.32 6.61 8.85
N ARG A 152 3.75 7.56 9.69
CA ARG A 152 4.38 8.82 9.24
C ARG A 152 5.66 8.57 8.48
N MET A 153 6.54 7.73 9.00
CA MET A 153 7.79 7.37 8.33
C MET A 153 7.50 6.76 6.95
N MET A 154 6.55 5.82 6.87
CA MET A 154 6.16 5.15 5.62
C MET A 154 5.62 6.13 4.58
N LEU A 155 4.63 6.95 4.95
CA LEU A 155 4.02 7.89 4.01
C LEU A 155 4.98 9.01 3.61
N SER A 156 5.80 9.50 4.54
CA SER A 156 6.83 10.51 4.24
C SER A 156 7.90 9.98 3.29
N ALA A 157 8.26 8.71 3.41
CA ALA A 157 9.24 8.08 2.53
C ALA A 157 8.71 7.96 1.09
N VAL A 158 7.43 7.59 0.92
CA VAL A 158 6.78 7.59 -0.41
C VAL A 158 6.67 9.00 -0.99
N ALA A 159 6.22 9.97 -0.19
CA ALA A 159 6.12 11.37 -0.62
C ALA A 159 7.49 11.96 -0.99
N GLY A 160 8.51 11.69 -0.17
CA GLY A 160 9.88 12.09 -0.43
C GLY A 160 10.39 11.52 -1.75
N ARG A 161 10.13 10.23 -2.00
CA ARG A 161 10.54 9.59 -3.26
C ARG A 161 9.86 10.20 -4.48
N ALA A 162 8.55 10.48 -4.40
CA ALA A 162 7.82 11.16 -5.46
C ALA A 162 8.41 12.56 -5.75
N ALA A 163 8.72 13.32 -4.69
CA ALA A 163 9.33 14.64 -4.81
C ALA A 163 10.72 14.59 -5.45
N GLU A 164 11.57 13.64 -5.02
CA GLU A 164 12.92 13.43 -5.57
C GLU A 164 12.92 13.18 -7.09
N ILE A 165 11.94 12.40 -7.58
CA ILE A 165 11.82 12.07 -9.01
C ILE A 165 10.96 13.08 -9.79
N GLY A 166 10.57 14.20 -9.16
CA GLY A 166 9.89 15.31 -9.83
C GLY A 166 8.41 15.09 -10.13
N MET A 167 7.75 14.13 -9.45
CA MET A 167 6.32 13.92 -9.57
C MET A 167 5.52 15.09 -9.01
N GLY A 168 4.34 15.34 -9.58
CA GLY A 168 3.51 16.51 -9.26
C GLY A 168 2.70 16.39 -7.98
N ARG A 169 2.38 15.16 -7.54
CA ARG A 169 1.54 14.91 -6.35
C ARG A 169 1.63 13.46 -5.87
N VAL A 170 1.24 13.26 -4.62
CA VAL A 170 0.88 11.95 -4.06
C VAL A 170 -0.55 12.01 -3.56
N GLU A 171 -1.37 11.03 -3.90
CA GLU A 171 -2.80 10.98 -3.58
C GLU A 171 -3.16 9.63 -2.93
N TRP A 172 -4.17 9.63 -2.06
CA TRP A 172 -4.75 8.45 -1.43
C TRP A 172 -6.16 8.79 -0.94
N CYS A 173 -6.92 7.76 -0.56
CA CYS A 173 -8.23 7.94 0.03
C CYS A 173 -8.20 7.76 1.55
N VAL A 174 -9.10 8.46 2.22
CA VAL A 174 -9.38 8.29 3.65
C VAL A 174 -10.89 8.19 3.82
N LEU A 175 -11.33 7.32 4.72
CA LEU A 175 -12.74 7.21 5.07
C LEU A 175 -13.17 8.46 5.84
N ASP A 176 -14.33 9.02 5.47
CA ASP A 176 -14.84 10.31 5.98
C ASP A 176 -15.05 10.33 7.51
N TRP A 177 -15.28 9.16 8.11
CA TRP A 177 -15.43 9.00 9.55
C TRP A 177 -14.10 8.94 10.31
N ASN A 178 -12.96 8.75 9.64
CA ASN A 178 -11.67 8.54 10.30
C ASN A 178 -10.96 9.86 10.60
N GLN A 179 -11.52 10.66 11.52
CA GLN A 179 -11.00 11.99 11.85
C GLN A 179 -9.53 11.95 12.29
N ASN A 180 -9.11 10.92 13.05
CA ASN A 180 -7.72 10.77 13.47
C ASN A 180 -6.76 10.65 12.27
N ALA A 181 -7.16 9.95 11.21
CA ALA A 181 -6.37 9.85 9.99
C ALA A 181 -6.40 11.17 9.20
N ILE A 182 -7.56 11.83 9.12
CA ILE A 182 -7.71 13.15 8.49
C ILE A 182 -6.77 14.17 9.14
N ASP A 183 -6.85 14.34 10.47
CA ASP A 183 -5.99 15.27 11.23
C ASP A 183 -4.51 14.96 11.03
N PHE A 184 -4.17 13.66 10.98
CA PHE A 184 -2.81 13.21 10.71
C PHE A 184 -2.33 13.61 9.31
N TYR A 185 -3.16 13.41 8.27
CA TYR A 185 -2.82 13.76 6.89
C TYR A 185 -2.75 15.28 6.69
N GLU A 186 -3.69 16.05 7.25
CA GLU A 186 -3.65 17.51 7.22
C GLU A 186 -2.42 18.05 7.96
N GLY A 187 -2.07 17.46 9.10
CA GLY A 187 -0.83 17.77 9.84
C GLY A 187 0.45 17.40 9.08
N MET A 188 0.38 16.62 7.99
CA MET A 188 1.47 16.40 7.04
C MET A 188 1.48 17.42 5.89
N GLY A 189 0.46 18.25 5.77
CA GLY A 189 0.27 19.20 4.68
C GLY A 189 -0.57 18.66 3.51
N ALA A 190 -1.26 17.53 3.68
CA ALA A 190 -2.20 17.05 2.68
C ALA A 190 -3.50 17.88 2.70
N GLU A 191 -4.03 18.21 1.53
CA GLU A 191 -5.37 18.78 1.40
C GLU A 191 -6.40 17.66 1.24
N VAL A 192 -7.48 17.69 2.05
CA VAL A 192 -8.56 16.68 1.99
C VAL A 192 -9.73 17.22 1.16
N PHE A 193 -9.93 16.64 -0.03
CA PHE A 193 -10.99 17.04 -0.95
C PHE A 193 -12.35 16.44 -0.58
N THR A 194 -13.14 17.16 0.22
CA THR A 194 -14.46 16.67 0.73
C THR A 194 -15.58 16.59 -0.31
N LYS A 195 -15.46 17.31 -1.44
CA LYS A 195 -16.49 17.34 -2.51
C LYS A 195 -16.27 16.31 -3.60
N TRP A 196 -15.11 15.67 -3.63
CA TRP A 196 -14.77 14.69 -4.66
C TRP A 196 -15.29 13.32 -4.24
N ARG A 197 -15.83 12.57 -5.20
CA ARG A 197 -16.41 11.25 -4.96
C ARG A 197 -15.67 10.22 -5.79
N ILE A 198 -15.36 9.08 -5.18
CA ILE A 198 -14.83 7.92 -5.91
C ILE A 198 -15.99 7.29 -6.66
N CYS A 199 -15.92 7.27 -7.99
CA CYS A 199 -16.82 6.50 -8.82
C CYS A 199 -16.20 5.12 -9.06
N ARG A 200 -16.86 4.06 -8.59
CA ARG A 200 -16.36 2.68 -8.70
C ARG A 200 -17.33 1.82 -9.52
N LEU A 201 -16.78 1.15 -10.53
CA LEU A 201 -17.47 0.15 -11.34
C LEU A 201 -16.71 -1.17 -11.24
N THR A 202 -17.32 -2.22 -10.68
CA THR A 202 -16.67 -3.50 -10.40
C THR A 202 -17.59 -4.69 -10.71
N GLY A 203 -16.99 -5.89 -10.78
CA GLY A 203 -17.72 -7.16 -10.94
C GLY A 203 -18.62 -7.19 -12.18
N PRO A 204 -19.84 -7.77 -12.09
CA PRO A 204 -20.76 -7.87 -13.23
C PRO A 204 -21.08 -6.54 -13.92
N ALA A 205 -21.11 -5.44 -13.16
CA ALA A 205 -21.38 -4.11 -13.70
C ALA A 205 -20.24 -3.59 -14.57
N LEU A 206 -19.00 -3.99 -14.29
CA LEU A 206 -17.85 -3.75 -15.16
C LEU A 206 -17.82 -4.73 -16.33
N ASP A 207 -18.09 -6.01 -16.06
CA ASP A 207 -18.04 -7.09 -17.05
C ASP A 207 -19.00 -6.87 -18.23
N LYS A 208 -20.12 -6.17 -18.05
CA LYS A 208 -21.06 -5.83 -19.13
C LYS A 208 -20.42 -5.03 -20.29
N TYR A 209 -19.26 -4.42 -20.07
CA TYR A 209 -18.52 -3.68 -21.10
C TYR A 209 -17.51 -4.55 -21.85
N LYS A 210 -17.32 -5.82 -21.48
CA LYS A 210 -16.53 -6.77 -22.26
C LYS A 210 -17.22 -7.01 -23.61
N GLY A 211 -16.52 -6.75 -24.72
CA GLY A 211 -17.00 -7.12 -26.06
C GLY A 211 -18.12 -6.26 -26.67
N ALA A 212 -18.45 -5.10 -26.10
CA ALA A 212 -19.46 -4.18 -26.67
C ALA A 212 -19.03 -3.46 -27.97
N GLY A 213 -17.99 -3.96 -28.66
CA GLY A 213 -17.40 -3.37 -29.87
C GLY A 213 -17.79 -4.03 -31.20
N SER A 214 -18.75 -4.98 -31.23
CA SER A 214 -19.09 -5.67 -32.49
C SER A 214 -20.57 -6.07 -32.63
N ALA A 215 -21.51 -5.16 -32.35
CA ALA A 215 -22.90 -5.34 -32.76
C ALA A 215 -23.66 -4.01 -32.82
N SER A 216 -23.48 -3.25 -33.91
CA SER A 216 -24.53 -2.38 -34.49
C SER A 216 -24.02 -1.63 -35.71
N GLN A 217 -23.90 -2.32 -36.85
CA GLN A 217 -24.20 -1.74 -38.16
C GLN A 217 -24.82 -2.82 -39.03
N GLU A 218 -26.11 -3.08 -38.81
CA GLU A 218 -26.98 -3.66 -39.84
C GLU A 218 -28.36 -2.99 -39.73
N GLU A 219 -28.78 -2.42 -40.86
CA GLU A 219 -30.13 -1.98 -41.25
C GLU A 219 -30.63 -0.65 -40.63
N HIS A 220 -30.97 0.40 -41.41
CA HIS A 220 -31.81 0.38 -42.60
C HIS A 220 -31.41 1.45 -43.64
N HIS A 221 -31.16 1.00 -44.87
CA HIS A 221 -31.35 1.78 -46.09
C HIS A 221 -32.57 1.21 -46.80
N ALA A 222 -33.71 1.91 -46.79
CA ALA A 222 -34.81 1.73 -47.73
C ALA A 222 -35.69 2.98 -47.66
N GLY A 223 -35.84 3.65 -48.79
CA GLY A 223 -36.28 5.04 -48.87
C GLY A 223 -37.78 5.27 -48.75
N LYS A 224 -38.13 6.55 -48.87
CA LYS A 224 -39.21 7.00 -49.75
C LYS A 224 -38.93 8.43 -50.19
N ALA A 225 -38.93 8.60 -51.50
CA ALA A 225 -39.11 9.86 -52.19
C ALA A 225 -40.57 10.30 -52.04
N GLU A 226 -40.79 11.56 -51.65
CA GLU A 226 -41.60 12.60 -52.32
C GLU A 226 -41.47 13.91 -51.53
#